data_AF-A0A956VSD9-F1
#
_entry.id   AF-A0A956VSD9-F1
#
_cell.length_a   1.000
_cell.length_b   1.000
_cell.length_c   1.000
_cell.angle_alpha   90.00
_cell.angle_beta   90.00
_cell.angle_gamma   90.00
#
_symmetry.space_group_name_H-M   'P 1'
#
loop_
_entity.id
_entity.type
_entity.pdbx_description
1 polymer ?
#
loop_
_entity_poly.entity_id
_entity_poly.type
_entity_poly.pdbx_seq_one_letter_code
_entity_poly.pdbx_strand_id
1 'polypeptide(L)'
;MALVVFDGVQGLDVFGPADVFYFANYYAEQSGESPAPYDVVVVGPRAGPVQTAAGPPIVADRSLEDQALRPDVMLVAGGLSAPRWAADVAFVNGLRDLAERSTEVGSICSGAVLLAETGLLN
;
A
#
# COMPACT_ATOMS: atom_id res chain seq x y z
N MET A 1 -0.16 -9.25 1.33
CA MET A 1 0.15 -8.03 0.53
C MET A 1 -0.29 -6.79 1.28
N ALA A 2 0.54 -5.74 1.28
CA ALA A 2 0.24 -4.44 1.85
C ALA A 2 0.03 -3.38 0.76
N LEU A 3 -1.12 -2.70 0.77
CA LEU A 3 -1.38 -1.49 -0.02
C LEU A 3 -1.21 -0.27 0.89
N VAL A 4 -0.14 0.49 0.69
CA VAL A 4 0.13 1.68 1.49
C VAL A 4 -0.63 2.89 0.95
N VAL A 5 -1.36 3.55 1.83
CA VAL A 5 -2.22 4.71 1.56
C VAL A 5 -1.87 5.89 2.47
N PHE A 6 -2.35 7.08 2.11
CA PHE A 6 -2.14 8.32 2.85
C PHE A 6 -3.25 9.34 2.51
N ASP A 7 -3.38 10.42 3.28
CA ASP A 7 -4.42 11.42 2.98
C ASP A 7 -4.16 12.11 1.63
N GLY A 8 -5.18 12.09 0.77
CA GLY A 8 -5.11 12.54 -0.61
C GLY A 8 -4.66 11.46 -1.61
N VAL A 9 -4.60 10.19 -1.19
CA VAL A 9 -4.43 9.05 -2.10
C VAL A 9 -5.56 9.02 -3.15
N GLN A 10 -5.24 8.57 -4.36
CA GLN A 10 -6.23 8.30 -5.40
C GLN A 10 -6.88 6.94 -5.16
N GLY A 11 -8.21 6.92 -4.99
CA GLY A 11 -8.93 5.66 -4.74
C GLY A 11 -8.73 4.60 -5.84
N LEU A 12 -8.56 5.01 -7.09
CA LEU A 12 -8.26 4.11 -8.21
C LEU A 12 -6.93 3.35 -7.99
N ASP A 13 -5.91 4.02 -7.46
CA ASP A 13 -4.61 3.41 -7.17
C ASP A 13 -4.67 2.40 -6.03
N VAL A 14 -5.76 2.41 -5.24
CA VAL A 14 -6.00 1.44 -4.16
C VAL A 14 -6.90 0.31 -4.63
N PHE A 15 -8.06 0.64 -5.19
CA PHE A 15 -9.07 -0.36 -5.55
C PHE A 15 -8.75 -1.08 -6.86
N GLY A 16 -8.06 -0.42 -7.80
CA GLY A 16 -7.59 -1.05 -9.03
C GLY A 16 -6.73 -2.31 -8.79
N PRO A 17 -5.59 -2.20 -8.08
CA PRO A 17 -4.80 -3.38 -7.74
C PRO A 17 -5.57 -4.33 -6.81
N ALA A 18 -6.35 -3.84 -5.84
CA ALA A 18 -7.11 -4.72 -4.95
C ALA A 18 -8.07 -5.65 -5.72
N ASP A 19 -8.77 -5.13 -6.74
CA ASP A 19 -9.61 -5.93 -7.63
C ASP A 19 -8.79 -6.94 -8.44
N VAL A 20 -7.60 -6.57 -8.93
CA VAL A 20 -6.70 -7.51 -9.63
C VAL A 20 -6.33 -8.70 -8.73
N PHE A 21 -5.96 -8.46 -7.48
CA PHE A 21 -5.62 -9.54 -6.53
C PHE A 21 -6.85 -10.33 -6.09
N TYR A 22 -8.03 -9.70 -6.00
CA TYR A 22 -9.29 -10.41 -5.83
C TYR A 22 -9.55 -11.39 -6.97
N PHE A 23 -9.40 -10.96 -8.23
CA PHE A 23 -9.56 -11.85 -9.37
C PHE A 23 -8.49 -12.94 -9.43
N ALA A 24 -7.24 -12.64 -9.06
CA ALA A 24 -6.18 -13.63 -8.95
C ALA A 24 -6.55 -14.74 -7.94
N ASN A 25 -7.04 -14.35 -6.75
CA ASN A 25 -7.54 -15.31 -5.77
C ASN A 25 -8.71 -16.13 -6.31
N TYR A 26 -9.70 -15.47 -6.95
CA TYR A 26 -10.85 -16.13 -7.53
C TYR A 26 -10.43 -17.24 -8.51
N TYR A 27 -9.50 -16.96 -9.44
CA TYR A 27 -9.05 -17.96 -10.41
C TYR A 27 -8.15 -19.05 -9.80
N ALA A 28 -7.35 -18.73 -8.78
CA ALA A 28 -6.55 -19.73 -8.05
C ALA A 28 -7.46 -20.75 -7.35
N GLU A 29 -8.50 -20.27 -6.67
CA GLU A 29 -9.50 -21.11 -6.02
C GLU A 29 -10.26 -21.98 -7.03
N GLN A 30 -10.69 -21.42 -8.18
CA GLN A 30 -11.31 -22.20 -9.26
C GLN A 30 -10.39 -23.29 -9.82
N SER A 31 -9.07 -23.11 -9.71
CA SER A 31 -8.05 -24.08 -10.13
C SER A 31 -7.71 -25.10 -9.03
N GLY A 32 -8.35 -25.00 -7.86
CA GLY A 32 -8.15 -25.90 -6.73
C GLY A 32 -7.05 -25.50 -5.75
N GLU A 33 -6.45 -24.30 -5.90
CA GLU A 33 -5.47 -23.79 -4.95
C GLU A 33 -6.15 -23.32 -3.66
N SER A 34 -5.65 -23.79 -2.51
CA SER A 34 -6.15 -23.38 -1.19
C SER A 34 -5.02 -23.48 -0.15
N PRO A 35 -4.80 -22.44 0.69
CA PRO A 35 -5.55 -21.18 0.75
C PRO A 35 -5.32 -20.29 -0.48
N ALA A 36 -6.15 -19.25 -0.63
CA ALA A 36 -5.96 -18.24 -1.66
C ALA A 36 -4.58 -17.55 -1.53
N PRO A 37 -3.92 -17.21 -2.64
CA PRO A 37 -2.52 -16.76 -2.62
C PRO A 37 -2.32 -15.35 -2.03
N TYR A 38 -3.32 -14.47 -2.08
CA TYR A 38 -3.18 -13.08 -1.64
C TYR A 38 -4.15 -12.71 -0.52
N ASP A 39 -3.61 -12.20 0.57
CA ASP A 39 -4.37 -11.43 1.57
C ASP A 39 -4.03 -9.94 1.40
N VAL A 40 -5.00 -9.12 1.03
CA VAL A 40 -4.80 -7.69 0.72
C VAL A 40 -5.15 -6.87 1.95
N VAL A 41 -4.15 -6.19 2.51
CA VAL A 41 -4.29 -5.36 3.72
C VAL A 41 -3.98 -3.91 3.38
N VAL A 42 -4.84 -2.98 3.79
CA VAL A 42 -4.61 -1.54 3.60
C VAL A 42 -3.82 -1.01 4.79
N VAL A 43 -2.71 -0.32 4.50
CA VAL A 43 -1.78 0.20 5.51
C VAL A 43 -1.72 1.71 5.40
N GLY A 44 -2.09 2.41 6.46
CA GLY A 44 -2.02 3.87 6.53
C GLY A 44 -0.85 4.34 7.40
N PRO A 45 -0.63 5.66 7.51
CA PRO A 45 0.26 6.23 8.52
C PRO A 45 -0.16 5.83 9.94
N ARG A 46 -1.47 5.66 10.14
CA ARG A 46 -2.13 5.08 11.31
C ARG A 46 -3.28 4.20 10.83
N ALA A 47 -3.68 3.22 11.64
CA ALA A 47 -4.93 2.48 11.38
C ALA A 47 -6.15 3.41 11.51
N GLY A 48 -7.19 3.14 10.72
CA GLY A 48 -8.41 3.95 10.67
C GLY A 48 -8.62 4.73 9.37
N PRO A 49 -9.52 5.72 9.36
CA PRO A 49 -9.91 6.42 8.14
C PRO A 49 -8.75 7.19 7.50
N VAL A 50 -8.63 7.07 6.18
CA VAL A 50 -7.71 7.78 5.31
C VAL A 50 -8.53 8.47 4.22
N GLN A 51 -8.38 9.78 4.12
CA GLN A 51 -9.20 10.59 3.24
C GLN A 51 -8.69 10.47 1.80
N THR A 52 -9.50 9.96 0.86
CA THR A 52 -9.09 9.96 -0.56
C THR A 52 -9.23 11.35 -1.18
N ALA A 53 -8.49 11.60 -2.26
CA ALA A 53 -8.61 12.84 -3.03
C ALA A 53 -9.99 13.05 -3.67
N ALA A 54 -10.74 11.96 -3.91
CA ALA A 54 -12.04 11.99 -4.58
C ALA A 54 -13.24 12.12 -3.61
N GLY A 55 -13.03 12.09 -2.30
CA GLY A 55 -14.06 12.39 -1.30
C GLY A 55 -14.41 11.25 -0.34
N PRO A 56 -14.72 10.02 -0.78
CA PRO A 56 -14.97 8.92 0.15
C PRO A 56 -13.69 8.48 0.88
N PRO A 57 -13.72 8.24 2.20
CA PRO A 57 -12.56 7.70 2.90
C PRO A 57 -12.38 6.21 2.63
N ILE A 58 -11.16 5.72 2.82
CA ILE A 58 -10.80 4.29 2.91
C ILE A 58 -10.40 4.02 4.36
N VAL A 59 -10.59 2.80 4.86
CA VAL A 59 -10.12 2.41 6.19
C VAL A 59 -8.81 1.65 6.05
N ALA A 60 -7.75 2.16 6.67
CA ALA A 60 -6.52 1.42 6.84
C ALA A 60 -6.68 0.39 7.96
N ASP A 61 -6.48 -0.89 7.64
CA ASP A 61 -6.54 -1.99 8.58
C ASP A 61 -5.38 -1.94 9.57
N ARG A 62 -4.21 -1.51 9.09
CA ARG A 62 -2.95 -1.49 9.84
C ARG A 62 -2.24 -0.15 9.72
N SER A 63 -1.28 0.06 10.62
CA SER A 63 -0.40 1.21 10.65
C SER A 63 0.98 0.87 10.07
N LEU A 64 1.67 1.83 9.48
CA LEU A 64 3.10 1.71 9.17
C LEU A 64 3.96 1.43 10.41
N GLU A 65 3.49 1.87 11.59
CA GLU A 65 4.15 1.60 12.88
C GLU A 65 3.96 0.14 13.36
N ASP A 66 3.16 -0.67 12.67
CA ASP A 66 2.93 -2.06 13.04
C ASP A 66 4.18 -2.91 12.76
N GLN A 67 4.95 -3.16 13.82
CA GLN A 67 6.18 -3.95 13.78
C GLN A 67 5.95 -5.45 13.59
N ALA A 68 4.71 -5.95 13.59
CA ALA A 68 4.41 -7.35 13.30
C ALA A 68 4.08 -7.59 11.82
N LEU A 69 3.72 -6.54 11.07
CA LEU A 69 3.43 -6.66 9.64
C LEU A 69 4.67 -7.10 8.84
N ARG A 70 4.53 -8.17 8.05
CA ARG A 70 5.58 -8.75 7.18
C ARG A 70 4.93 -9.13 5.84
N PRO A 71 4.65 -8.19 4.94
CA PRO A 71 3.94 -8.50 3.70
C PRO A 71 4.91 -9.01 2.64
N ASP A 72 4.57 -10.07 1.92
CA ASP A 72 5.41 -10.51 0.79
C ASP A 72 5.50 -9.44 -0.30
N VAL A 73 4.39 -8.75 -0.58
CA VAL A 73 4.32 -7.66 -1.55
C VAL A 73 3.87 -6.38 -0.84
N MET A 74 4.63 -5.30 -0.99
CA MET A 74 4.27 -3.95 -0.60
C MET A 74 4.10 -3.08 -1.84
N LEU A 75 2.90 -2.48 -2.00
CA LEU A 75 2.62 -1.50 -3.04
C LEU A 75 2.28 -0.15 -2.44
N VAL A 76 2.98 0.91 -2.85
CA VAL A 76 2.66 2.28 -2.44
C VAL A 76 1.73 2.92 -3.47
N ALA A 77 0.50 3.23 -3.04
CA ALA A 77 -0.49 3.88 -3.90
C ALA A 77 -0.08 5.33 -4.23
N GLY A 78 -0.56 5.85 -5.36
CA GLY A 78 -0.32 7.23 -5.77
C GLY A 78 -1.41 8.20 -5.31
N GLY A 79 -1.08 9.48 -5.42
CA GLY A 79 -1.98 10.60 -5.21
C GLY A 79 -1.26 11.91 -5.46
N LEU A 80 -1.97 12.94 -5.91
CA LEU A 80 -1.35 14.26 -6.17
C LEU A 80 -0.76 14.90 -4.91
N SER A 81 -1.14 14.44 -3.72
CA SER A 81 -0.53 14.85 -2.43
C SER A 81 0.77 14.11 -2.12
N ALA A 82 1.22 13.13 -2.92
CA ALA A 82 2.44 12.37 -2.68
C ALA A 82 3.68 13.25 -2.41
N PRO A 83 3.97 14.34 -3.16
CA PRO A 83 5.13 15.20 -2.84
C PRO A 83 5.09 15.82 -1.45
N ARG A 84 3.90 16.08 -0.89
CA ARG A 84 3.76 16.58 0.49
C ARG A 84 4.14 15.50 1.51
N TRP A 85 3.70 14.26 1.27
CA TRP A 85 4.01 13.11 2.12
C TRP A 85 5.48 12.67 1.99
N ALA A 86 6.09 12.91 0.84
CA ALA A 86 7.52 12.70 0.59
C ALA A 86 8.41 13.56 1.53
N ALA A 87 7.92 14.74 1.93
CA ALA A 87 8.59 15.61 2.89
C ALA A 87 8.35 15.23 4.37
N ASP A 88 7.45 14.27 4.64
CA ASP A 88 7.19 13.78 6.00
C ASP A 88 8.17 12.67 6.36
N VAL A 89 9.17 13.02 7.17
CA VAL A 89 10.24 12.12 7.61
C VAL A 89 9.71 10.88 8.33
N ALA A 90 8.65 11.02 9.15
CA ALA A 90 8.11 9.89 9.89
C ALA A 90 7.42 8.91 8.95
N PHE A 91 6.65 9.42 7.99
CA PHE A 91 6.01 8.60 6.97
C PHE A 91 7.04 7.88 6.09
N VAL A 92 8.04 8.60 5.56
CA VAL A 92 9.10 8.01 4.71
C VAL A 92 9.90 6.95 5.46
N ASN A 93 10.23 7.17 6.74
CA ASN A 93 10.89 6.15 7.55
C ASN A 93 9.99 4.93 7.75
N GLY A 94 8.69 5.12 8.01
CA GLY A 94 7.73 4.01 8.09
C GLY A 94 7.62 3.21 6.79
N LEU A 95 7.67 3.89 5.63
CA LEU A 95 7.73 3.21 4.33
C LEU A 95 9.02 2.37 4.20
N ARG A 96 10.17 2.94 4.55
CA ARG A 96 11.46 2.24 4.52
C ARG A 96 11.43 1.00 5.43
N ASP A 97 10.98 1.15 6.66
CA ASP A 97 10.91 0.06 7.64
C ASP A 97 9.96 -1.07 7.21
N LEU A 98 8.84 -0.74 6.57
CA LEU A 98 7.94 -1.76 6.01
C LEU A 98 8.54 -2.42 4.78
N ALA A 99 9.21 -1.66 3.92
CA ALA A 99 9.86 -2.16 2.72
C ALA A 99 11.00 -3.13 3.04
N GLU A 100 11.82 -2.85 4.06
CA GLU A 100 12.87 -3.77 4.55
C GLU A 100 12.32 -5.11 5.05
N ARG A 101 11.05 -5.12 5.45
CA ARG A 101 10.32 -6.29 5.93
C ARG A 101 9.48 -6.97 4.85
N SER A 102 9.53 -6.46 3.61
CA SER A 102 8.77 -6.96 2.47
C SER A 102 9.68 -7.71 1.50
N THR A 103 9.15 -8.72 0.82
CA THR A 103 9.91 -9.48 -0.18
C THR A 103 10.01 -8.71 -1.51
N GLU A 104 8.89 -8.12 -1.94
CA GLU A 104 8.76 -7.33 -3.14
C GLU A 104 8.17 -5.96 -2.82
N VAL A 105 8.73 -4.91 -3.41
CA VAL A 105 8.32 -3.53 -3.19
C VAL A 105 8.07 -2.87 -4.54
N GLY A 106 6.90 -2.23 -4.66
CA GLY A 106 6.51 -1.52 -5.87
C GLY A 106 5.66 -0.29 -5.56
N SER A 107 5.38 0.48 -6.60
CA SER A 107 4.55 1.69 -6.51
C SER A 107 3.55 1.77 -7.64
N ILE A 108 2.48 2.52 -7.39
CA ILE A 108 1.45 2.83 -8.37
C ILE A 108 1.47 4.35 -8.58
N CYS A 109 1.51 4.76 -9.85
CA CYS A 109 1.54 6.16 -10.25
C CYS A 109 2.60 6.97 -9.47
N SER A 110 2.18 7.99 -8.73
CA SER A 110 3.03 8.88 -7.94
C SER A 110 3.52 8.29 -6.61
N GLY A 111 3.13 7.07 -6.26
CA GLY A 111 3.74 6.32 -5.16
C GLY A 111 5.25 6.11 -5.38
N ALA A 112 5.72 6.17 -6.63
CA ALA A 112 7.14 6.11 -6.96
C ALA A 112 7.93 7.27 -6.33
N VAL A 113 7.33 8.46 -6.21
CA VAL A 113 7.98 9.62 -5.56
C VAL A 113 8.22 9.33 -4.09
N LEU A 114 7.26 8.69 -3.42
CA LEU A 114 7.38 8.32 -2.01
C LEU A 114 8.44 7.23 -1.81
N LEU A 115 8.46 6.22 -2.68
CA LEU A 115 9.50 5.20 -2.65
C LEU A 115 10.89 5.76 -2.95
N ALA A 116 11.03 6.75 -3.84
CA ALA A 116 12.32 7.37 -4.12
C ALA A 116 12.93 8.01 -2.86
N GLU A 117 12.12 8.68 -2.02
CA GLU A 117 12.59 9.25 -0.76
C GLU A 117 13.03 8.21 0.28
N THR A 118 12.62 6.94 0.13
CA THR A 118 13.16 5.86 0.98
C THR A 118 14.59 5.46 0.61
N GLY A 119 15.09 5.86 -0.58
CA GLY A 119 16.38 5.45 -1.12
C GLY A 119 16.36 4.11 -1.86
N LEU A 120 15.17 3.52 -2.05
CA LEU A 120 14.99 2.22 -2.72
C LEU A 120 14.94 2.33 -4.26
N LEU A 121 14.70 3.51 -4.81
CA LEU A 121 14.70 3.78 -6.25
C LEU A 121 15.87 4.73 -6.57
N ASN A 122 17.02 4.17 -6.99
CA ASN A 122 18.23 4.91 -7.39
C ASN A 122 18.42 4.90 -8.91
#